data_AF-A0A4T0B231-F1
#
_entry.id   AF-A0A4T0B231-F1
#
_cell.length_a   1.000
_cell.length_b   1.000
_cell.length_c   1.000
_cell.angle_alpha   90.00
_cell.angle_beta   90.00
_cell.angle_gamma   90.00
#
_symmetry.space_group_name_H-M   'P 1'
#
loop_
_entity.id
_entity.type
_entity.pdbx_description
1 polymer ?
#
loop_
_entity_poly.entity_id
_entity_poly.type
_entity_poly.pdbx_seq_one_letter_code
_entity_poly.pdbx_strand_id
1 'polypeptide(L)'
;KQSQSQSQSIPPLPPPTRETVPEDPLRNTLEYRMLCVGISLAWQKLDEYYSKTDQSPVYVAAVVLRPGLKWKWLEKTWRGRPGWISRARVEVKKLWFEYADIIVTAEDTESLRVGDNARWMDDDL
;
A
#
# COMPACT_ATOMS: atom_id res chain seq x y z
N LYS A 1 64.62 4.72 -39.27
CA LYS A 1 63.78 3.53 -39.01
C LYS A 1 62.64 3.97 -38.12
N GLN A 2 61.42 3.87 -38.64
CA GLN A 2 60.19 4.39 -38.06
C GLN A 2 59.83 3.53 -36.83
N SER A 3 59.88 4.12 -35.63
CA SER A 3 59.33 3.50 -34.43
C SER A 3 57.84 3.77 -34.40
N GLN A 4 57.05 2.91 -35.05
CA GLN A 4 55.62 2.84 -34.79
C GLN A 4 55.43 2.35 -33.36
N SER A 5 54.97 3.25 -32.47
CA SER A 5 54.38 2.85 -31.20
C SER A 5 53.07 2.14 -31.50
N GLN A 6 53.14 0.82 -31.62
CA GLN A 6 51.97 -0.04 -31.68
C GLN A 6 51.25 0.10 -30.34
N SER A 7 50.12 0.80 -30.34
CA SER A 7 49.17 0.82 -29.24
C SER A 7 48.70 -0.61 -29.00
N GLN A 8 49.17 -1.23 -27.92
CA GLN A 8 48.60 -2.50 -27.47
C GLN A 8 47.16 -2.23 -27.03
N SER A 9 46.19 -2.76 -27.77
CA SER A 9 44.80 -2.84 -27.35
C SER A 9 44.73 -3.64 -26.06
N ILE A 10 44.44 -2.97 -24.94
CA ILE A 10 44.08 -3.64 -23.69
C ILE A 10 42.80 -4.44 -23.99
N PRO A 11 42.76 -5.75 -23.73
CA PRO A 11 41.54 -6.54 -23.94
C PRO A 11 40.42 -5.97 -23.07
N PRO A 12 39.14 -6.01 -23.51
CA PRO A 12 38.05 -5.53 -22.67
C PRO A 12 38.07 -6.33 -21.37
N LEU A 13 38.02 -5.63 -20.23
CA LEU A 13 37.80 -6.27 -18.94
C LEU A 13 36.60 -7.22 -19.08
N PRO A 14 36.64 -8.44 -18.52
CA PRO A 14 35.44 -9.23 -18.37
C PRO A 14 34.40 -8.36 -17.63
N PRO A 15 33.10 -8.41 -18.02
CA PRO A 15 32.06 -7.72 -17.27
C PRO A 15 32.23 -8.05 -15.79
N PRO A 16 32.00 -7.09 -14.87
CA PRO A 16 32.24 -7.27 -13.44
C PRO A 16 31.72 -8.64 -13.07
N THR A 17 32.64 -9.52 -12.69
CA THR A 17 32.36 -10.91 -12.37
C THR A 17 31.14 -10.88 -11.49
N ARG A 18 30.01 -11.29 -12.05
CA ARG A 18 28.81 -11.59 -11.28
C ARG A 18 29.32 -12.70 -10.39
N GLU A 19 29.74 -12.36 -9.17
CA GLU A 19 29.95 -13.33 -8.12
C GLU A 19 28.71 -14.20 -8.23
N THR A 20 28.92 -15.45 -8.65
CA THR A 20 27.92 -16.47 -8.48
C THR A 20 27.78 -16.50 -6.97
N VAL A 21 26.78 -15.75 -6.47
CA VAL A 21 26.29 -15.82 -5.10
C VAL A 21 26.34 -17.30 -4.75
N PRO A 22 26.95 -17.71 -3.62
CA PRO A 22 26.96 -19.10 -3.22
C PRO A 22 25.55 -19.61 -3.42
N GLU A 23 25.36 -20.52 -4.39
CA GLU A 23 24.04 -21.05 -4.69
C GLU A 23 23.62 -21.76 -3.41
N ASP A 24 22.79 -21.09 -2.61
CA ASP A 24 22.31 -21.60 -1.34
C ASP A 24 21.73 -22.99 -1.64
N PRO A 25 22.28 -24.09 -1.07
CA PRO A 25 21.87 -25.45 -1.43
C PRO A 25 20.38 -25.71 -1.19
N LEU A 26 19.74 -24.82 -0.42
CA LEU A 26 18.34 -24.85 -0.07
C LEU A 26 17.42 -24.30 -1.17
N ARG A 27 17.93 -23.58 -2.19
CA ARG A 27 17.07 -22.99 -3.23
C ARG A 27 16.37 -24.05 -4.11
N ASN A 28 16.89 -25.29 -4.11
CA ASN A 28 16.38 -26.40 -4.91
C ASN A 28 15.75 -27.54 -4.09
N THR A 29 15.72 -27.43 -2.75
CA THR A 29 15.10 -28.45 -1.90
C THR A 29 13.57 -28.42 -2.01
N LEU A 30 12.94 -29.58 -1.77
CA LEU A 30 11.49 -29.71 -1.75
C LEU A 30 10.85 -28.69 -0.79
N GLU A 31 11.47 -28.52 0.39
CA GLU A 31 11.07 -27.55 1.42
C GLU A 31 10.96 -26.12 0.88
N TYR A 32 11.99 -25.65 0.16
CA TYR A 32 11.99 -24.29 -0.39
C TYR A 32 10.92 -24.10 -1.46
N ARG A 33 10.67 -25.12 -2.30
CA ARG A 33 9.58 -25.08 -3.28
C ARG A 33 8.21 -25.04 -2.62
N MET A 34 7.99 -25.84 -1.57
CA MET A 34 6.73 -25.84 -0.81
C MET A 34 6.49 -24.50 -0.11
N LEU A 35 7.53 -23.91 0.50
CA LEU A 35 7.46 -22.58 1.08
C LEU A 35 7.16 -21.51 0.03
N CYS A 36 7.83 -21.53 -1.13
CA CYS A 36 7.57 -20.58 -2.22
C CYS A 36 6.13 -20.68 -2.73
N VAL A 37 5.61 -21.89 -2.90
CA VAL A 37 4.22 -22.13 -3.32
C VAL A 37 3.25 -21.62 -2.25
N GLY A 38 3.49 -21.92 -0.97
CA GLY A 38 2.67 -21.43 0.13
C GLY A 38 2.64 -19.90 0.21
N ILE A 39 3.80 -19.26 0.07
CA ILE A 39 3.92 -17.79 0.02
C ILE A 39 3.17 -17.23 -1.20
N SER A 40 3.29 -17.85 -2.37
CA SER A 40 2.60 -17.42 -3.59
C SER A 40 1.08 -17.49 -3.44
N LEU A 41 0.56 -18.56 -2.83
CA LEU A 41 -0.87 -18.72 -2.55
C LEU A 41 -1.36 -17.70 -1.52
N ALA A 42 -0.56 -17.45 -0.47
CA ALA A 42 -0.88 -16.43 0.52
C ALA A 42 -0.96 -15.03 -0.13
N TRP A 43 -0.01 -14.70 -1.01
CA TRP A 43 -0.05 -13.47 -1.80
C TRP A 43 -1.28 -13.37 -2.69
N GLN A 44 -1.65 -14.44 -3.38
CA GLN A 44 -2.87 -14.46 -4.20
C GLN A 44 -4.12 -14.18 -3.37
N LYS A 45 -4.19 -14.77 -2.16
CA LYS A 45 -5.31 -14.51 -1.24
C LYS A 45 -5.31 -13.07 -0.74
N LEU A 46 -4.16 -12.55 -0.34
CA LEU A 46 -4.04 -11.15 0.07
C LEU A 46 -4.47 -10.19 -1.05
N ASP A 47 -4.01 -10.41 -2.27
CA ASP A 47 -4.40 -9.59 -3.43
C ASP A 47 -5.92 -9.62 -3.68
N GLU A 48 -6.56 -10.78 -3.46
CA GLU A 48 -8.02 -10.92 -3.52
C GLU A 48 -8.73 -10.07 -2.45
N TYR A 49 -8.24 -10.08 -1.21
CA TYR A 49 -8.81 -9.28 -0.12
C TYR A 49 -8.58 -7.78 -0.32
N TYR A 50 -7.36 -7.36 -0.67
CA TYR A 50 -7.06 -5.96 -0.94
C TYR A 50 -7.85 -5.42 -2.13
N SER A 51 -8.08 -6.24 -3.17
CA SER A 51 -8.95 -5.87 -4.29
C SER A 51 -10.40 -5.62 -3.86
N LYS A 52 -10.90 -6.31 -2.84
CA LYS A 52 -12.25 -6.08 -2.27
C LYS A 52 -12.28 -4.84 -1.37
N THR A 53 -11.25 -4.63 -0.56
CA THR A 53 -11.13 -3.42 0.28
C THR A 53 -10.98 -2.16 -0.56
N ASP A 54 -10.22 -2.23 -1.66
CA ASP A 54 -10.04 -1.15 -2.64
C ASP A 54 -11.32 -0.79 -3.40
N GLN A 55 -12.35 -1.64 -3.37
CA GLN A 55 -13.68 -1.34 -3.92
C GLN A 55 -14.52 -0.50 -2.96
N SER A 56 -14.20 -0.48 -1.66
CA SER A 56 -14.92 0.33 -0.69
C SER A 56 -14.42 1.78 -0.70
N PRO A 57 -15.25 2.76 -1.11
CA PRO A 57 -14.84 4.17 -1.10
C PRO A 57 -14.58 4.70 0.32
N VAL A 58 -15.06 3.99 1.35
CA VAL A 58 -14.88 4.35 2.77
C VAL A 58 -13.40 4.39 3.15
N TYR A 59 -12.60 3.43 2.66
CA TYR A 59 -11.16 3.40 2.95
C TYR A 59 -10.45 4.63 2.38
N VAL A 60 -10.77 4.98 1.14
CA VAL A 60 -10.20 6.16 0.46
C VAL A 60 -10.67 7.45 1.12
N ALA A 61 -11.94 7.53 1.51
CA ALA A 61 -12.49 8.67 2.25
C ALA A 61 -11.79 8.87 3.60
N ALA A 62 -11.56 7.80 4.37
CA ALA A 62 -10.85 7.84 5.65
C ALA A 62 -9.40 8.32 5.49
N VAL A 63 -8.73 7.88 4.43
CA VAL A 63 -7.39 8.36 4.06
C VAL A 63 -7.41 9.86 3.78
N VAL A 64 -8.34 10.35 2.96
CA VAL A 64 -8.44 11.76 2.58
C VAL A 64 -8.88 12.66 3.76
N LEU A 65 -9.64 12.11 4.70
CA LEU A 65 -10.10 12.84 5.89
C LEU A 65 -8.94 13.19 6.83
N ARG A 66 -7.84 12.43 6.80
CA ARG A 66 -6.66 12.75 7.58
C ARG A 66 -5.99 14.02 7.03
N PRO A 67 -5.83 15.10 7.81
CA PRO A 67 -5.31 16.39 7.32
C PRO A 67 -3.87 16.33 6.77
N GLY A 68 -3.09 15.31 7.15
CA GLY A 68 -1.74 15.06 6.63
C GLY A 68 -1.68 14.19 5.36
N LEU A 69 -2.78 13.52 4.99
CA LEU A 69 -2.81 12.55 3.90
C LEU A 69 -3.64 13.12 2.74
N LYS A 70 -2.94 13.70 1.77
CA LYS A 70 -3.58 14.32 0.60
C LYS A 70 -3.78 13.30 -0.52
N TRP A 71 -4.62 13.62 -1.50
CA TRP A 71 -4.71 12.89 -2.77
C TRP A 71 -3.35 12.63 -3.43
N LYS A 72 -2.38 13.55 -3.25
CA LYS A 72 -0.99 13.39 -3.71
C LYS A 72 -0.28 12.17 -3.10
N TRP A 73 -0.61 11.79 -1.86
CA TRP A 73 -0.07 10.59 -1.22
C TRP A 73 -0.65 9.34 -1.88
N LEU A 74 -1.96 9.32 -2.12
CA LEU A 74 -2.63 8.23 -2.83
C LEU A 74 -2.06 8.04 -4.26
N GLU A 75 -1.83 9.15 -4.97
CA GLU A 75 -1.17 9.15 -6.28
C GLU A 75 0.27 8.65 -6.23
N LYS A 76 1.00 8.88 -5.13
CA LYS A 76 2.38 8.41 -4.95
C LYS A 76 2.44 6.92 -4.60
N THR A 77 1.53 6.45 -3.76
CA THR A 77 1.45 5.04 -3.34
C THR A 77 0.94 4.17 -4.49
N TRP A 78 -0.10 4.64 -5.21
CA TRP A 78 -0.76 3.89 -6.27
C TRP A 78 -0.46 4.40 -7.69
N ARG A 79 0.81 4.75 -7.95
CA ARG A 79 1.28 5.16 -9.29
C ARG A 79 0.99 4.13 -10.38
N GLY A 80 0.95 2.84 -10.03
CA GLY A 80 0.70 1.75 -10.98
C GLY A 80 -0.76 1.58 -11.39
N ARG A 81 -1.73 2.24 -10.75
CA ARG A 81 -3.17 2.09 -11.03
C ARG A 81 -3.91 3.44 -11.08
N PRO A 82 -3.60 4.32 -12.04
CA PRO A 82 -4.24 5.64 -12.14
C PRO A 82 -5.76 5.56 -12.39
N GLY A 83 -6.23 4.55 -13.12
CA GLY A 83 -7.67 4.36 -13.36
C GLY A 83 -8.48 4.02 -12.10
N TRP A 84 -7.84 3.40 -11.10
CA TRP A 84 -8.49 3.18 -9.80
C TRP A 84 -8.62 4.48 -9.02
N ILE A 85 -7.61 5.35 -9.04
CA ILE A 85 -7.64 6.65 -8.35
C ILE A 85 -8.77 7.53 -8.89
N SER A 86 -8.95 7.56 -10.21
CA SER A 86 -10.03 8.33 -10.84
C SER A 86 -11.41 7.83 -10.42
N ARG A 87 -11.62 6.51 -10.38
CA ARG A 87 -12.88 5.91 -9.89
C ARG A 87 -13.09 6.22 -8.40
N ALA A 88 -12.06 6.02 -7.58
CA ALA A 88 -12.11 6.28 -6.14
C ALA A 88 -12.49 7.73 -5.82
N ARG A 89 -12.02 8.72 -6.60
CA ARG A 89 -12.43 10.12 -6.45
C ARG A 89 -13.92 10.34 -6.66
N VAL A 90 -14.49 9.70 -7.68
CA VAL A 90 -15.93 9.80 -7.98
C VAL A 90 -16.74 9.17 -6.86
N GLU A 91 -16.37 7.97 -6.42
CA GLU A 91 -17.08 7.27 -5.36
C GLU A 91 -16.98 7.99 -4.01
N VAL A 92 -15.80 8.54 -3.65
CA VAL A 92 -15.65 9.35 -2.43
C VAL A 92 -16.49 10.62 -2.51
N LYS A 93 -16.54 11.28 -3.66
CA LYS A 93 -17.40 12.47 -3.84
C LYS A 93 -18.88 12.12 -3.70
N LYS A 94 -19.31 10.98 -4.25
CA LYS A 94 -20.67 10.46 -4.10
C LYS A 94 -20.99 10.18 -2.63
N LEU A 95 -20.10 9.47 -1.93
CA LEU A 95 -20.22 9.18 -0.50
C LEU A 95 -20.35 10.49 0.31
N TRP A 96 -19.56 11.50 -0.01
CA TRP A 96 -19.63 12.80 0.67
C TRP A 96 -20.96 13.52 0.45
N PHE A 97 -21.54 13.46 -0.75
CA PHE A 97 -22.86 14.03 -0.98
C PHE A 97 -23.95 13.29 -0.22
N GLU A 98 -23.87 11.96 -0.15
CA GLU A 98 -24.79 11.14 0.64
C GLU A 98 -24.72 11.50 2.13
N TYR A 99 -23.52 11.63 2.70
CA TYR A 99 -23.35 12.04 4.10
C TYR A 99 -23.68 13.50 4.37
N ALA A 100 -23.47 14.40 3.40
CA ALA A 100 -23.79 15.83 3.55
C ALA A 100 -25.30 16.11 3.53
N ASP A 101 -26.09 15.24 2.89
CA ASP A 101 -27.56 15.32 2.86
C ASP A 101 -28.20 14.79 4.15
N ILE A 102 -27.44 14.05 4.97
CA ILE A 102 -27.90 13.64 6.29
C ILE A 102 -27.99 14.89 7.16
N ILE A 103 -29.23 15.30 7.43
CA ILE A 103 -29.51 16.32 8.44
C ILE A 103 -29.03 15.78 9.79
N VAL A 104 -27.96 16.36 10.32
CA VAL A 104 -27.54 16.09 11.70
C VAL A 104 -28.66 16.60 12.60
N THR A 105 -29.43 15.70 13.19
CA THR A 105 -30.49 16.07 14.13
C THR A 105 -29.86 16.52 15.44
N ALA A 106 -30.54 17.39 16.18
CA ALA A 106 -30.03 17.93 17.43
C ALA A 106 -29.77 16.85 18.51
N GLU A 107 -30.39 15.67 18.39
CA GLU A 107 -30.18 14.52 19.27
C GLU A 107 -28.76 13.92 19.16
N ASP A 108 -28.14 13.98 17.98
CA ASP A 108 -26.76 13.54 17.77
C ASP A 108 -25.74 14.51 18.39
N THR A 109 -26.04 15.81 18.35
CA THR A 109 -25.21 16.83 19.02
C THR A 109 -25.35 16.81 20.53
N GLU A 110 -26.51 16.41 21.05
CA GLU A 110 -26.74 16.26 22.50
C GLU A 110 -26.03 15.01 23.05
N SER A 111 -25.91 13.93 22.26
CA SER A 111 -25.10 12.76 22.61
C SER A 111 -23.59 13.06 22.70
N LEU A 112 -23.12 14.14 22.07
CA LEU A 112 -21.75 14.67 22.24
C LEU A 112 -21.63 15.66 23.40
N ARG A 113 -22.74 16.23 23.88
CA ARG A 113 -22.82 16.92 25.19
C ARG A 113 -22.92 15.88 26.29
N VAL A 114 -21.88 15.09 26.34
CA VAL A 114 -21.56 14.24 27.45
C VAL A 114 -21.28 15.12 28.67
N GLY A 115 -22.31 15.41 29.45
CA GLY A 115 -22.18 15.81 30.85
C GLY A 115 -22.16 14.61 31.79
N ASP A 116 -22.74 13.47 31.36
CA ASP A 116 -23.15 12.40 32.29
C ASP A 116 -22.70 10.99 31.89
N ASN A 117 -21.85 10.80 30.86
CA ASN A 117 -21.43 9.44 30.46
C ASN A 117 -20.39 8.79 31.39
N ALA A 118 -19.96 9.49 32.44
CA ALA A 118 -19.12 8.96 33.51
C ALA A 118 -19.92 8.53 34.74
N ARG A 119 -21.26 8.66 34.72
CA ARG A 119 -22.14 8.32 35.85
C ARG A 119 -22.05 6.85 36.30
N TRP A 120 -21.54 5.96 35.44
CA TRP A 120 -21.28 4.55 35.77
C TRP A 120 -19.96 4.33 36.54
N MET A 121 -19.11 5.35 36.69
CA MET A 121 -17.86 5.26 37.46
C MET A 121 -18.04 5.57 38.96
N ASP A 122 -19.21 6.05 39.38
CA ASP A 122 -19.43 6.53 40.75
C ASP A 122 -20.28 5.57 41.63
N ASP A 123 -20.69 4.40 41.12
CA ASP A 123 -21.56 3.44 41.84
C ASP A 123 -20.80 2.30 42.57
N ASP A 124 -19.46 2.30 42.60
CA ASP A 124 -18.64 1.24 43.23
C ASP A 124 -17.73 1.77 44.38
N LEU A 125 -18.26 2.56 45.33
CA LEU A 125 -17.52 2.97 46.53
C LEU A 125 -18.33 2.88 47.84
#